data_AF-A0A8S8YR59-F1
#
_entry.id   AF-A0A8S8YR59-F1
#
_cell.length_a   1.000
_cell.length_b   1.000
_cell.length_c   1.000
_cell.angle_alpha   90.00
_cell.angle_beta   90.00
_cell.angle_gamma   90.00
#
_symmetry.space_group_name_H-M   'P 1'
#
loop_
_entity.id
_entity.type
_entity.pdbx_description
1 polymer ?
#
loop_
_entity_poly.entity_id
_entity_poly.type
_entity_poly.pdbx_seq_one_letter_code
_entity_poly.pdbx_strand_id
1 'polypeptide(L)'
;MNSAPLEAANAMGLTKAEVSFWVVIPETANHLIAQMIFMFEYNVRSGPVIGIVGAGGIGYYINLYLKFLQYERVAAYLLIIFLVVLLIDLVSIYLRSFFTDESENTKPTWSGVFLPPKDDPPEVVNIRDRIDPVTGVKMGEDNQASNPQQS
;
A
#
# COMPACT_ATOMS: atom_id res chain seq x y z
N MET A 1 -9.77 7.76 1.03
CA MET A 1 -9.53 9.15 0.60
C MET A 1 -9.63 10.01 1.84
N ASN A 2 -8.52 10.58 2.30
CA ASN A 2 -8.58 11.60 3.36
C ASN A 2 -9.14 12.86 2.69
N SER A 3 -10.32 13.33 3.08
CA SER A 3 -10.94 14.53 2.50
C SER A 3 -10.30 15.83 3.01
N ALA A 4 -9.39 15.74 3.99
CA ALA A 4 -8.73 16.88 4.60
C ALA A 4 -8.06 17.87 3.61
N PRO A 5 -7.35 17.43 2.55
CA PRO A 5 -6.76 18.37 1.57
C PRO A 5 -7.82 19.11 0.75
N LEU A 6 -8.91 18.41 0.38
CA LEU A 6 -10.04 18.97 -0.37
C LEU A 6 -10.89 19.91 0.48
N GLU A 7 -11.13 19.55 1.75
CA GLU A 7 -11.86 20.40 2.71
C GLU A 7 -11.08 21.67 3.05
N ALA A 8 -9.75 21.57 3.24
CA ALA A 8 -8.88 22.72 3.44
C ALA A 8 -8.86 23.65 2.22
N ALA A 9 -8.80 23.10 1.00
CA ALA A 9 -8.83 23.88 -0.23
C ALA A 9 -10.16 24.62 -0.44
N ASN A 10 -11.29 23.97 -0.10
CA ASN A 10 -12.60 24.62 -0.12
C ASN A 10 -12.73 25.70 0.98
N ALA A 11 -12.17 25.48 2.18
CA ALA A 11 -12.18 26.45 3.27
C ALA A 11 -11.34 27.71 2.96
N MET A 12 -10.32 27.59 2.10
CA MET A 12 -9.53 28.72 1.58
C MET A 12 -10.22 29.48 0.43
N GLY A 13 -11.41 29.03 -0.02
CA GLY A 13 -12.20 29.72 -1.05
C GLY A 13 -11.72 29.52 -2.49
N LEU A 14 -10.91 28.50 -2.76
CA LEU A 14 -10.43 28.21 -4.12
C LEU A 14 -11.58 27.80 -5.05
N THR A 15 -11.49 28.21 -6.32
CA THR A 15 -12.44 27.77 -7.35
C THR A 15 -12.24 26.29 -7.69
N LYS A 16 -13.29 25.60 -8.17
CA LYS A 16 -13.21 24.17 -8.49
C LYS A 16 -12.13 23.80 -9.51
N ALA A 17 -11.81 24.71 -10.43
CA ALA A 17 -10.72 24.51 -11.38
C ALA A 17 -9.36 24.56 -10.69
N GLU A 18 -9.16 25.51 -9.78
CA GLU A 18 -7.91 25.62 -9.00
C GLU A 18 -7.72 24.41 -8.08
N VAL A 19 -8.77 23.94 -7.41
CA VAL A 19 -8.70 22.73 -6.57
C VAL A 19 -8.30 21.50 -7.40
N SER A 20 -8.88 21.30 -8.59
CA SER A 20 -8.51 20.15 -9.43
C SER A 20 -7.05 20.19 -9.86
N PHE A 21 -6.55 21.33 -10.35
CA PHE A 21 -5.18 21.42 -10.86
C PHE A 21 -4.12 21.46 -9.76
N TRP A 22 -4.40 22.13 -8.63
CA TRP A 22 -3.39 22.40 -7.60
C TRP A 22 -3.48 21.47 -6.39
N VAL A 23 -4.58 20.73 -6.22
CA VAL A 23 -4.76 19.81 -5.08
C VAL A 23 -4.84 18.38 -5.60
N VAL A 24 -5.78 18.10 -6.50
CA VAL A 24 -6.08 16.71 -6.93
C VAL A 24 -4.99 16.12 -7.83
N ILE A 25 -4.51 16.90 -8.81
CA ILE A 25 -3.42 16.45 -9.70
C ILE A 25 -2.15 16.14 -8.91
N PRO A 26 -1.56 17.05 -8.09
CA PRO A 26 -0.34 16.73 -7.37
C PRO A 26 -0.52 15.62 -6.34
N GLU A 27 -1.69 15.50 -5.70
CA GLU A 27 -2.01 14.39 -4.78
C GLU A 27 -1.93 13.03 -5.48
N THR A 28 -2.40 12.93 -6.72
CA THR A 28 -2.42 11.67 -7.49
C THR A 28 -1.29 11.54 -8.52
N ALA A 29 -0.48 12.59 -8.71
CA ALA A 29 0.55 12.65 -9.76
C ALA A 29 1.58 11.54 -9.63
N ASN A 30 2.05 11.26 -8.40
CA ASN A 30 3.03 10.18 -8.19
C ASN A 30 2.46 8.81 -8.61
N HIS A 31 1.19 8.56 -8.31
CA HIS A 31 0.50 7.34 -8.71
C HIS A 31 0.32 7.27 -10.24
N LEU A 32 -0.04 8.37 -10.89
CA LEU A 32 -0.18 8.45 -12.34
C LEU A 32 1.17 8.22 -13.05
N ILE A 33 2.26 8.82 -12.56
CA ILE A 33 3.60 8.63 -13.10
C ILE A 33 4.02 7.16 -12.99
N ALA A 34 3.81 6.53 -11.83
CA ALA A 34 4.09 5.12 -11.65
C ALA A 34 3.29 4.24 -12.62
N GLN A 35 1.99 4.53 -12.81
CA GLN A 35 1.14 3.81 -13.76
C GLN A 35 1.59 4.01 -15.22
N MET A 36 2.00 5.22 -15.59
CA MET A 36 2.47 5.52 -16.95
C MET A 36 3.79 4.80 -17.25
N ILE A 37 4.73 4.76 -16.29
CA ILE A 37 5.99 4.01 -16.41
C ILE A 37 5.70 2.51 -16.55
N PHE A 38 4.80 1.97 -15.73
CA PHE A 38 4.39 0.57 -15.83
C PHE A 38 3.77 0.25 -17.19
N MET A 39 2.87 1.09 -17.70
CA MET A 39 2.31 0.90 -19.04
C MET A 39 3.37 1.03 -20.13
N PHE A 40 4.33 1.94 -20.00
CA PHE A 40 5.44 2.05 -20.94
C PHE A 40 6.30 0.78 -20.98
N GLU A 41 6.72 0.26 -19.82
CA GLU A 41 7.46 -1.01 -19.70
C GLU A 41 6.68 -2.16 -20.34
N TYR A 42 5.39 -2.25 -20.03
CA TYR A 42 4.50 -3.27 -20.60
C TYR A 42 4.42 -3.18 -22.13
N ASN A 43 4.33 -1.97 -22.69
CA ASN A 43 4.31 -1.76 -24.12
C ASN A 43 5.65 -2.15 -24.78
N VAL A 44 6.79 -1.86 -24.14
CA VAL A 44 8.12 -2.27 -24.64
C VAL A 44 8.26 -3.80 -24.65
N ARG A 45 7.75 -4.50 -23.62
CA ARG A 45 7.81 -5.97 -23.52
C ARG A 45 6.86 -6.66 -24.51
N SER A 46 5.67 -6.12 -24.71
CA SER A 46 4.66 -6.70 -25.61
C SER A 46 4.84 -6.30 -27.09
N GLY A 47 5.52 -5.18 -27.36
CA GLY A 47 5.78 -4.69 -28.72
C GLY A 47 6.43 -5.69 -29.68
N PRO A 48 7.47 -6.45 -29.28
CA PRO A 48 8.05 -7.49 -30.12
C PRO A 48 7.06 -8.59 -30.52
N VAL A 49 6.13 -8.97 -29.64
CA VAL A 49 5.09 -9.98 -29.93
C VAL A 49 4.16 -9.46 -31.03
N ILE A 50 3.75 -8.20 -30.93
CA ILE A 50 2.93 -7.53 -31.95
C ILE A 50 3.74 -7.33 -33.27
N GLY A 51 5.06 -7.10 -33.17
CA GLY A 51 5.92 -7.00 -34.33
C GLY A 51 6.07 -8.31 -35.12
N ILE A 52 6.00 -9.45 -34.44
CA ILE A 52 6.00 -10.78 -35.07
C ILE A 52 4.73 -10.99 -35.91
N VAL A 53 3.57 -10.45 -35.50
CA VAL A 53 2.30 -10.59 -36.28
C VAL A 53 2.19 -9.63 -37.47
N GLY A 54 3.20 -8.78 -37.72
CA GLY A 54 3.30 -7.97 -38.94
C GLY A 54 3.02 -6.48 -38.76
N ALA A 55 2.87 -5.98 -37.53
CA ALA A 55 2.73 -4.54 -37.27
C ALA A 55 4.05 -3.74 -37.47
N GLY A 56 5.19 -4.42 -37.68
CA GLY A 56 6.51 -3.81 -37.78
C GLY A 56 7.26 -3.74 -36.44
N GLY A 57 8.47 -3.16 -36.42
CA GLY A 57 9.30 -3.02 -35.22
C GLY A 57 10.33 -4.14 -34.99
N ILE A 58 10.90 -4.25 -33.78
CA ILE A 58 11.99 -5.21 -33.49
C ILE A 58 11.54 -6.67 -33.71
N GLY A 59 10.29 -6.99 -33.40
CA GLY A 59 9.69 -8.32 -33.62
C GLY A 59 9.64 -8.76 -35.08
N TYR A 60 9.61 -7.81 -36.02
CA TYR A 60 9.65 -8.10 -37.45
C TYR A 60 10.96 -8.79 -37.86
N TYR A 61 12.09 -8.29 -37.37
CA TYR A 61 13.41 -8.88 -37.67
C TYR A 61 13.55 -10.29 -37.09
N ILE A 62 13.00 -10.51 -35.89
CA ILE A 62 12.94 -11.85 -35.28
C ILE A 62 12.17 -12.82 -36.21
N ASN A 63 10.98 -12.43 -36.68
CA ASN A 63 10.20 -13.27 -37.60
C ASN A 63 10.91 -13.48 -38.96
N LEU A 64 11.57 -12.45 -39.48
CA LEU A 64 12.30 -12.50 -40.73
C LEU A 64 13.47 -13.50 -40.65
N TYR A 65 14.33 -13.39 -39.64
CA TYR A 65 15.48 -14.29 -39.47
C TYR A 65 15.06 -15.71 -39.07
N LEU A 66 13.93 -15.88 -38.38
CA LEU A 66 13.32 -17.19 -38.16
C LEU A 66 12.92 -17.86 -39.47
N LYS A 67 12.31 -17.12 -40.41
CA LYS A 67 11.95 -17.64 -41.74
C LYS A 67 13.16 -18.05 -42.58
N PHE A 68 14.29 -17.36 -42.40
CA PHE A 68 15.56 -17.73 -43.03
C PHE A 68 16.35 -18.80 -42.26
N LEU A 69 15.79 -19.38 -41.18
CA LEU A 69 16.44 -20.39 -40.33
C LEU A 69 17.78 -19.91 -39.71
N GLN A 70 17.95 -18.60 -39.56
CA GLN A 70 19.16 -17.99 -38.99
C GLN A 70 19.04 -17.82 -37.48
N TYR A 71 19.02 -18.95 -36.75
CA TYR A 71 18.79 -18.97 -35.30
C TYR A 71 19.83 -18.17 -34.50
N GLU A 72 21.08 -18.10 -34.96
CA GLU A 72 22.12 -17.28 -34.31
C GLU A 72 21.72 -15.80 -34.24
N ARG A 73 21.15 -15.27 -35.33
CA ARG A 73 20.71 -13.87 -35.38
C ARG A 73 19.48 -13.64 -34.53
N VAL A 74 18.55 -14.60 -34.53
CA VAL A 74 17.34 -14.54 -33.69
C VAL A 74 17.71 -14.49 -32.21
N ALA A 75 18.64 -15.35 -31.77
CA ALA A 75 19.13 -15.36 -30.40
C ALA A 75 19.79 -14.03 -30.00
N ALA A 76 20.58 -13.42 -30.91
CA ALA A 76 21.17 -12.11 -30.68
C ALA A 76 20.12 -11.01 -30.47
N TYR A 77 19.07 -10.96 -31.30
CA TYR A 77 17.98 -9.99 -31.13
C TYR A 77 17.19 -10.23 -29.84
N LEU A 78 16.92 -11.49 -29.48
CA LEU A 78 16.27 -11.84 -28.22
C LEU A 78 17.09 -11.38 -27.01
N LEU A 79 18.42 -11.55 -27.07
CA LEU A 79 19.32 -11.11 -26.00
C LEU A 79 19.32 -9.58 -25.87
N ILE A 80 19.34 -8.85 -26.99
CA ILE A 80 19.28 -7.38 -26.98
C ILE A 80 17.99 -6.88 -26.32
N ILE A 81 16.81 -7.38 -26.74
CA ILE A 81 15.55 -6.94 -26.12
C ILE A 81 15.48 -7.31 -24.65
N PHE A 82 16.01 -8.47 -24.27
CA PHE A 82 16.08 -8.89 -22.87
C PHE A 82 16.93 -7.91 -22.06
N LEU A 83 18.10 -7.52 -22.56
CA LEU A 83 18.96 -6.54 -21.91
C LEU A 83 18.26 -5.18 -21.75
N VAL A 84 17.58 -4.70 -22.80
CA VAL A 84 16.85 -3.43 -22.77
C VAL A 84 15.73 -3.46 -21.73
N VAL A 85 14.92 -4.52 -21.72
CA VAL A 85 13.85 -4.68 -20.72
C VAL A 85 14.43 -4.73 -19.31
N LEU A 86 15.51 -5.47 -19.10
CA LEU A 86 16.16 -5.58 -17.79
C LEU A 86 16.70 -4.22 -17.31
N LEU A 87 17.32 -3.43 -18.20
CA LEU A 87 17.76 -2.08 -17.88
C LEU A 87 16.60 -1.17 -17.48
N ILE A 88 15.47 -1.24 -18.19
CA ILE A 88 14.27 -0.47 -17.86
C ILE A 88 13.72 -0.90 -16.50
N ASP A 89 13.63 -2.20 -16.24
CA ASP A 89 13.15 -2.76 -14.97
C ASP A 89 14.06 -2.30 -13.81
N LEU A 90 15.38 -2.28 -14.01
CA LEU A 90 16.35 -1.84 -13.01
C LEU A 90 16.19 -0.35 -12.68
N VAL A 91 16.03 0.48 -13.71
CA VAL A 91 15.77 1.92 -13.56
C VAL A 91 14.43 2.15 -12.87
N SER A 92 13.42 1.36 -13.19
CA SER A 92 12.09 1.42 -12.55
C SER A 92 12.16 1.12 -11.06
N ILE A 93 12.93 0.09 -10.66
CA ILE A 93 13.19 -0.24 -9.24
C ILE A 93 13.97 0.88 -8.55
N TYR A 94 15.00 1.41 -9.20
CA TYR A 94 15.81 2.49 -8.64
C TYR A 94 14.99 3.76 -8.41
N LEU A 95 14.17 4.16 -9.38
CA LEU A 95 13.25 5.29 -9.24
C LEU A 95 12.23 5.04 -8.13
N ARG A 96 11.67 3.82 -8.03
CA ARG A 96 10.73 3.46 -6.96
C ARG A 96 11.37 3.55 -5.57
N SER A 97 12.62 3.11 -5.44
CA SER A 97 13.40 3.22 -4.20
C SER A 97 13.60 4.68 -3.79
N PHE A 98 13.83 5.57 -4.76
CA PHE A 98 14.06 6.99 -4.48
C PHE A 98 12.81 7.71 -3.94
N PHE A 99 11.61 7.30 -4.36
CA PHE A 99 10.36 7.87 -3.82
C PHE A 99 9.87 7.19 -2.54
N THR A 100 10.45 6.04 -2.16
CA THR A 100 10.02 5.27 -0.99
C THR A 100 11.07 5.35 0.13
N ASP A 101 11.32 6.55 0.64
CA ASP A 101 11.90 6.78 2.00
C ASP A 101 10.81 6.85 3.09
N GLU A 102 9.61 6.41 2.73
CA GLU A 102 8.42 6.00 3.47
C GLU A 102 8.52 4.77 4.39
N SER A 103 9.52 4.64 5.26
CA SER A 103 9.64 3.42 6.08
C SER A 103 8.57 3.36 7.18
N GLU A 104 7.35 2.92 6.86
CA GLU A 104 6.56 2.22 7.86
C GLU A 104 6.87 0.71 7.77
N ASN A 105 7.90 0.34 8.53
CA ASN A 105 8.12 -1.01 8.99
C ASN A 105 6.91 -1.45 9.84
N THR A 106 5.86 -1.96 9.22
CA THR A 106 5.01 -2.95 9.87
C THR A 106 5.08 -4.22 9.04
N LYS A 107 6.14 -4.99 9.28
CA LYS A 107 6.23 -6.38 8.86
C LYS A 107 4.96 -7.05 9.39
N PRO A 108 4.04 -7.56 8.56
CA PRO A 108 2.97 -8.40 9.06
C PRO A 108 3.66 -9.65 9.61
N THR A 109 3.85 -9.68 10.92
CA THR A 109 4.46 -10.82 11.57
C THR A 109 3.47 -11.94 11.41
N TRP A 110 3.85 -12.96 10.64
CA TRP A 110 3.05 -14.17 10.37
C TRP A 110 2.48 -14.83 11.64
N SER A 111 3.00 -14.49 12.83
CA SER A 111 2.46 -14.87 14.12
C SER A 111 1.05 -14.33 14.39
N GLY A 112 0.65 -13.19 13.81
CA GLY A 112 -0.70 -12.63 13.97
C GLY A 112 -1.78 -13.33 13.13
N VAL A 113 -1.38 -14.19 12.18
CA VAL A 113 -2.32 -15.03 11.41
C VAL A 113 -2.67 -16.31 12.19
N PHE A 114 -1.76 -16.81 13.01
CA PHE A 114 -1.92 -18.07 13.74
C PHE A 114 -2.19 -17.91 15.23
N LEU A 115 -1.90 -16.75 15.83
CA LEU A 115 -2.20 -16.49 17.23
C LEU A 115 -3.45 -15.61 17.31
N PRO A 116 -4.47 -16.00 18.09
CA PRO A 116 -5.51 -15.07 18.46
C PRO A 116 -4.85 -13.86 19.16
N PRO A 117 -5.35 -12.63 18.93
CA PRO A 117 -4.93 -11.48 19.72
C PRO A 117 -4.94 -11.85 21.19
N LYS A 118 -3.88 -11.51 21.91
CA LYS A 118 -3.81 -11.73 23.34
C LYS A 118 -4.88 -10.85 23.97
N ASP A 119 -6.06 -11.41 24.22
CA ASP A 119 -7.11 -10.74 24.96
C ASP A 119 -6.51 -10.34 26.32
N ASP A 120 -6.42 -9.04 26.58
CA ASP A 120 -6.08 -8.57 27.91
C ASP A 120 -7.12 -9.16 28.87
N PRO A 121 -6.70 -9.73 30.02
CA PRO A 121 -7.64 -10.31 30.96
C PRO A 121 -8.70 -9.26 31.31
N PRO A 122 -9.99 -9.66 31.40
CA PRO A 122 -11.05 -8.71 31.67
C PRO A 122 -10.69 -7.92 32.93
N GLU A 123 -10.72 -6.59 32.81
CA GLU A 123 -10.40 -5.68 33.89
C GLU A 123 -11.20 -6.10 35.13
N VAL A 124 -10.49 -6.57 36.16
CA VAL A 124 -11.12 -7.13 37.35
C VAL A 124 -11.65 -5.96 38.16
N VAL A 125 -12.88 -5.54 37.86
CA VAL A 125 -13.55 -4.44 38.56
C VAL A 125 -13.67 -4.82 40.03
N ASN A 126 -12.88 -4.15 40.88
CA ASN A 126 -12.81 -4.44 42.30
C ASN A 126 -14.13 -4.00 42.96
N ILE A 127 -14.99 -4.97 43.29
CA ILE A 127 -16.35 -4.69 43.79
C ILE A 127 -16.33 -3.93 45.13
N ARG A 128 -15.22 -4.00 45.87
CA ARG A 128 -15.03 -3.25 47.13
C ARG A 128 -14.98 -1.74 46.94
N ASP A 129 -14.57 -1.29 45.75
CA ASP A 129 -14.57 0.13 45.38
C ASP A 129 -15.87 0.54 44.67
N ARG A 130 -16.79 -0.41 44.47
CA ARG A 130 -18.10 -0.12 43.89
C ARG A 130 -18.97 0.52 44.97
N ILE A 131 -19.32 1.78 44.71
CA ILE A 131 -20.31 2.53 45.47
C ILE A 131 -21.69 2.06 44.99
N ASP A 132 -22.55 1.67 45.93
CA ASP A 132 -23.93 1.31 45.63
C ASP A 132 -24.69 2.55 45.10
N PRO A 133 -25.31 2.48 43.90
CA PRO A 133 -26.03 3.61 43.33
C PRO A 133 -27.28 4.03 44.12
N VAL A 134 -27.82 3.17 44.98
CA VAL A 134 -29.03 3.46 45.78
C VAL A 134 -28.66 4.10 47.12
N THR A 135 -27.61 3.59 47.76
CA THR A 135 -27.23 4.01 49.13
C THR A 135 -26.03 4.96 49.16
N GLY A 136 -25.24 5.03 48.10
CA GLY A 136 -24.03 5.85 48.04
C GLY A 136 -22.89 5.33 48.92
N VAL A 137 -23.03 4.15 49.53
CA VAL A 137 -22.07 3.54 50.44
C VAL A 137 -21.20 2.54 49.68
N LYS A 138 -19.91 2.43 50.03
CA LYS A 138 -19.04 1.40 49.47
C LYS A 138 -19.48 0.01 49.94
N MET A 139 -19.67 -0.91 48.99
CA MET A 139 -20.02 -2.30 49.26
C MET A 139 -18.84 -3.00 49.96
N GLY A 140 -18.88 -3.03 51.30
CA GLY A 140 -17.84 -3.64 52.14
C GLY A 140 -17.69 -3.03 53.54
N GLU A 141 -18.35 -1.91 53.85
CA GLU A 141 -18.25 -1.23 55.16
C GLU A 141 -19.34 -1.63 56.17
N ASP A 142 -20.37 -2.37 55.75
CA ASP A 142 -21.57 -2.69 56.54
C ASP A 142 -21.39 -3.79 57.59
N ASN A 143 -20.32 -4.58 57.54
CA ASN A 143 -20.08 -5.70 58.45
C ASN A 143 -19.31 -5.36 59.75
N GLN A 144 -19.01 -4.09 60.03
CA GLN A 144 -18.35 -3.69 61.29
C GLN A 144 -19.30 -3.16 62.38
N ALA A 145 -20.53 -2.76 62.03
CA ALA A 145 -21.43 -2.09 62.97
C ALA A 145 -22.41 -3.02 63.72
N SER A 146 -22.37 -4.34 63.49
CA SER A 146 -23.35 -5.31 64.00
C SER A 146 -22.76 -6.38 64.92
N ASN A 147 -21.65 -6.10 65.60
CA ASN A 147 -21.16 -6.96 66.68
C ASN A 147 -21.45 -6.33 68.06
N PRO A 148 -22.51 -6.72 68.78
CA PRO A 148 -22.85 -6.19 70.10
C PRO A 148 -22.02 -6.83 71.23
N GLN A 149 -20.73 -7.09 71.00
CA GLN A 149 -19.79 -7.52 72.04
C GLN A 149 -18.62 -6.54 72.10
N GLN A 150 -18.87 -5.38 72.70
CA GLN A 150 -17.86 -4.57 73.39
C GLN A 150 -18.59 -3.64 74.35
N SER A 151 -18.80 -4.16 75.56
CA SER A 151 -19.18 -3.46 76.79
C SER A 151 -18.01 -3.53 77.75
#